data_AF-A0A6B2RMS5-F1
#
_entry.id   AF-A0A6B2RMS5-F1
#
_cell.length_a   1.000
_cell.length_b   1.000
_cell.length_c   1.000
_cell.angle_alpha   90.00
_cell.angle_beta   90.00
_cell.angle_gamma   90.00
#
_symmetry.space_group_name_H-M   'P 1'
#
loop_
_entity.id
_entity.type
_entity.pdbx_description
1 polymer ?
#
loop_
_entity_poly.entity_id
_entity_poly.type
_entity_poly.pdbx_seq_one_letter_code
_entity_poly.pdbx_strand_id
1 'polypeptide(L)'
;MSTNSAGPMSASELRRRVRAAEAVKAKTREMAAENALTARETAVKAAKAKEEADVTAREAAAVVLRLFDNNAELVSELLGVPAEELEREAKPVTAARAKEIIESLRARAERPRSARPRKPRPAGAETSSPASGTPAPIVAADSSRADAA
;
A
#
# COMPACT_ATOMS: atom_id res chain seq x y z
N MET A 1 -55.62 -2.77 -46.74
CA MET A 1 -55.44 -1.37 -46.30
C MET A 1 -56.32 -1.16 -45.08
N SER A 2 -55.74 -1.19 -43.88
CA SER A 2 -56.51 -1.11 -42.63
C SER A 2 -56.90 0.34 -42.36
N THR A 3 -58.19 0.62 -42.51
CA THR A 3 -58.78 1.93 -42.23
C THR A 3 -58.81 2.15 -40.72
N ASN A 4 -57.86 2.92 -40.22
CA ASN A 4 -57.88 3.42 -38.85
C ASN A 4 -58.97 4.51 -38.78
N SER A 5 -60.23 4.10 -38.58
CA SER A 5 -61.37 4.99 -38.38
C SER A 5 -61.28 5.65 -37.01
N ALA A 6 -60.48 6.70 -36.90
CA ALA A 6 -60.47 7.58 -35.74
C ALA A 6 -61.64 8.56 -35.85
N GLY A 7 -62.83 8.15 -35.41
CA GLY A 7 -63.88 9.10 -35.05
C GLY A 7 -63.39 10.02 -33.91
N PRO A 8 -63.99 11.20 -33.72
CA PRO A 8 -63.58 12.12 -32.66
C PRO A 8 -63.66 11.41 -31.29
N MET A 9 -62.52 11.29 -30.61
CA MET A 9 -62.44 10.62 -29.30
C MET A 9 -63.33 11.32 -28.28
N SER A 10 -64.10 10.53 -27.52
CA SER A 10 -64.88 11.07 -26.41
C SER A 10 -63.96 11.56 -25.28
N ALA A 11 -64.41 12.58 -24.53
CA ALA A 11 -63.62 13.16 -23.44
C ALA A 11 -63.28 12.15 -22.32
N SER A 12 -64.12 11.15 -22.10
CA SER A 12 -63.87 10.07 -21.12
C SER A 12 -62.74 9.16 -21.59
N GLU A 13 -62.70 8.83 -22.89
CA GLU A 13 -61.63 8.02 -23.47
C GLU A 13 -60.29 8.74 -23.45
N LEU A 14 -60.27 10.04 -23.73
CA LEU A 14 -59.07 10.87 -23.60
C LEU A 14 -58.49 10.81 -22.18
N ARG A 15 -59.32 10.99 -21.14
CA ARG A 15 -58.88 10.91 -19.73
C ARG A 15 -58.36 9.52 -19.35
N ARG A 16 -58.94 8.46 -19.92
CA ARG A 16 -58.46 7.08 -19.71
C ARG A 16 -57.07 6.90 -20.33
N ARG A 17 -56.86 7.38 -21.57
CA ARG A 17 -55.57 7.28 -22.26
C ARG A 17 -54.48 8.10 -21.58
N VAL A 18 -54.80 9.30 -21.09
CA VAL A 18 -53.85 10.13 -20.32
C VAL A 18 -53.40 9.39 -19.06
N ARG A 19 -54.33 8.86 -18.25
CA ARG A 19 -54.00 8.07 -17.06
C ARG A 19 -53.15 6.83 -17.39
N ALA A 20 -53.48 6.12 -18.48
CA ALA A 20 -52.69 4.98 -18.93
C ALA A 20 -51.26 5.38 -19.35
N ALA A 21 -51.10 6.49 -20.08
CA ALA A 21 -49.79 7.01 -20.47
C ALA A 21 -48.96 7.48 -19.26
N GLU A 22 -49.59 8.10 -18.27
CA GLU A 22 -48.95 8.49 -17.00
C GLU A 22 -48.50 7.26 -16.21
N ALA A 23 -49.33 6.21 -16.13
CA ALA A 23 -48.95 4.96 -15.47
C ALA A 23 -47.74 4.29 -16.13
N VAL A 24 -47.68 4.27 -17.47
CA VAL A 24 -46.52 3.74 -18.20
C VAL A 24 -45.26 4.58 -17.94
N LYS A 25 -45.38 5.91 -17.93
CA LYS A 25 -44.26 6.81 -17.60
C LYS A 25 -43.79 6.60 -16.15
N ALA A 26 -44.70 6.45 -15.20
CA ALA A 26 -44.36 6.18 -13.80
C ALA A 26 -43.58 4.86 -13.67
N LYS A 27 -44.08 3.77 -14.28
CA LYS A 27 -43.38 2.48 -14.28
C LYS A 27 -42.01 2.54 -14.96
N THR A 28 -41.89 3.31 -16.03
CA THR A 28 -40.59 3.49 -16.71
C THR A 28 -39.59 4.22 -15.81
N ARG A 29 -40.04 5.23 -15.05
CA ARG A 29 -39.20 5.93 -14.08
C ARG A 29 -38.79 5.04 -12.91
N GLU A 30 -39.70 4.19 -12.44
CA GLU A 30 -39.43 3.20 -11.39
C GLU A 30 -38.33 2.23 -11.84
N MET A 31 -38.50 1.59 -13.01
CA MET A 31 -37.48 0.70 -13.58
C MET A 31 -36.14 1.43 -13.81
N ALA A 32 -36.18 2.69 -14.28
CA ALA A 32 -34.97 3.48 -14.46
C ALA A 32 -34.27 3.79 -13.13
N ALA A 33 -35.02 4.04 -12.06
CA ALA A 33 -34.48 4.28 -10.73
C ALA A 33 -33.82 3.00 -10.17
N GLU A 34 -34.47 1.84 -10.31
CA GLU A 34 -33.89 0.55 -9.92
C GLU A 34 -32.60 0.25 -10.69
N ASN A 35 -32.59 0.48 -12.00
CA ASN A 35 -31.39 0.32 -12.83
C ASN A 35 -30.26 1.27 -12.40
N ALA A 36 -30.58 2.51 -12.02
CA ALA A 36 -29.60 3.47 -11.55
C ALA A 36 -29.00 3.06 -10.19
N LEU A 37 -29.83 2.53 -9.27
CA LEU A 37 -29.38 2.05 -7.97
C LEU A 37 -28.48 0.82 -8.12
N THR A 38 -28.89 -0.17 -8.92
CA THR A 38 -28.09 -1.37 -9.19
C THR A 38 -26.76 -1.01 -9.87
N ALA A 39 -26.77 -0.10 -10.85
CA ALA A 39 -25.54 0.41 -11.47
C ALA A 39 -24.62 1.11 -10.46
N ARG A 40 -25.18 1.88 -9.52
CA ARG A 40 -24.39 2.54 -8.47
C ARG A 40 -23.77 1.53 -7.52
N GLU A 41 -24.52 0.52 -7.08
CA GLU A 41 -24.01 -0.51 -6.17
C GLU A 41 -22.90 -1.34 -6.81
N THR A 42 -23.05 -1.69 -8.09
CA THR A 42 -22.02 -2.42 -8.84
C THR A 42 -20.78 -1.56 -9.05
N ALA A 43 -20.92 -0.27 -9.36
CA ALA A 43 -19.80 0.67 -9.45
C ALA A 43 -19.05 0.80 -8.12
N VAL A 44 -19.76 0.88 -6.98
CA VAL A 44 -19.13 0.93 -5.65
C VAL A 44 -18.39 -0.37 -5.34
N LYS A 45 -18.97 -1.53 -5.64
CA LYS A 45 -18.30 -2.84 -5.47
C LYS A 45 -17.04 -2.93 -6.33
N ALA A 46 -17.11 -2.50 -7.59
CA ALA A 46 -15.95 -2.47 -8.49
C ALA A 46 -14.85 -1.52 -8.00
N ALA A 47 -15.23 -0.34 -7.48
CA ALA A 47 -14.28 0.61 -6.90
C ALA A 47 -13.55 0.01 -5.69
N LYS A 48 -14.26 -0.64 -4.77
CA LYS A 48 -13.65 -1.33 -3.62
C LYS A 48 -12.71 -2.45 -4.05
N ALA A 49 -13.15 -3.29 -4.99
CA ALA A 49 -12.31 -4.37 -5.52
C ALA A 49 -11.03 -3.83 -6.17
N LYS A 50 -11.11 -2.69 -6.87
CA LYS A 50 -9.94 -2.00 -7.41
C LYS A 50 -9.01 -1.50 -6.30
N GLU A 51 -9.56 -0.85 -5.27
CA GLU A 51 -8.76 -0.36 -4.13
C GLU A 51 -8.01 -1.51 -3.43
N GLU A 52 -8.68 -2.64 -3.20
CA GLU A 52 -8.08 -3.85 -2.62
C GLU A 52 -6.97 -4.43 -3.52
N ALA A 53 -7.22 -4.51 -4.83
CA ALA A 53 -6.21 -4.95 -5.80
C ALA A 53 -5.00 -3.99 -5.83
N ASP A 54 -5.21 -2.68 -5.79
CA ASP A 54 -4.16 -1.67 -5.76
C ASP A 54 -3.33 -1.76 -4.46
N VAL A 55 -3.96 -2.05 -3.32
CA VAL A 55 -3.23 -2.29 -2.05
C VAL A 55 -2.38 -3.54 -2.15
N THR A 56 -2.95 -4.63 -2.67
CA THR A 56 -2.24 -5.90 -2.84
C THR A 56 -1.05 -5.76 -3.79
N ALA A 57 -1.20 -5.00 -4.87
CA ALA A 57 -0.12 -4.72 -5.82
C ALA A 57 1.03 -3.95 -5.16
N ARG A 58 0.72 -2.89 -4.39
CA ARG A 58 1.74 -2.12 -3.66
C ARG A 58 2.48 -2.96 -2.61
N GLU A 59 1.77 -3.82 -1.90
CA GLU A 59 2.37 -4.74 -0.94
C GLU A 59 3.26 -5.76 -1.61
N ALA A 60 2.81 -6.34 -2.74
CA ALA A 60 3.61 -7.27 -3.53
C ALA A 60 4.89 -6.59 -4.06
N ALA A 61 4.79 -5.38 -4.61
CA ALA A 61 5.95 -4.61 -5.07
C ALA A 61 6.95 -4.36 -3.94
N ALA A 62 6.48 -3.95 -2.76
CA ALA A 62 7.33 -3.74 -1.59
C ALA A 62 8.00 -5.03 -1.10
N VAL A 63 7.27 -6.15 -1.12
CA VAL A 63 7.81 -7.47 -0.72
C VAL A 63 8.89 -7.93 -1.70
N VAL A 64 8.62 -7.85 -3.00
CA VAL A 64 9.58 -8.25 -4.04
C VAL A 64 10.83 -7.39 -3.95
N LEU A 65 10.71 -6.06 -3.90
CA LEU A 65 11.87 -5.19 -3.77
C LEU A 65 12.71 -5.55 -2.53
N ARG A 66 12.08 -5.82 -1.38
CA ARG A 66 12.80 -6.23 -0.18
C ARG A 66 13.54 -7.57 -0.34
N LEU A 67 13.00 -8.52 -1.11
CA LEU A 67 13.66 -9.80 -1.39
C LEU A 67 14.90 -9.64 -2.29
N PHE A 68 14.92 -8.59 -3.12
CA PHE A 68 16.03 -8.25 -4.01
C PHE A 68 16.85 -7.07 -3.49
N ASP A 69 16.96 -6.92 -2.16
CA ASP A 69 17.76 -5.87 -1.50
C ASP A 69 17.42 -4.42 -1.94
N ASN A 70 16.16 -4.21 -2.31
CA ASN A 70 15.60 -2.98 -2.89
C ASN A 70 16.22 -2.56 -4.23
N ASN A 71 16.75 -3.52 -5.00
CA ASN A 71 17.23 -3.27 -6.35
C ASN A 71 16.07 -3.18 -7.35
N ALA A 72 15.57 -1.97 -7.57
CA ALA A 72 14.44 -1.72 -8.47
C ALA A 72 14.79 -1.93 -9.96
N GLU A 73 16.04 -1.72 -10.36
CA GLU A 73 16.50 -1.94 -11.74
C GLU A 73 16.51 -3.43 -12.10
N LEU A 74 16.96 -4.29 -11.18
CA LEU A 74 16.91 -5.74 -11.41
C LEU A 74 15.48 -6.26 -11.48
N VAL A 75 14.62 -5.79 -10.57
CA VAL A 75 13.22 -6.22 -10.53
C VAL A 75 12.43 -5.69 -11.73
N SER A 76 12.74 -4.47 -12.21
CA SER A 76 12.11 -3.89 -13.38
C SER A 76 12.41 -4.71 -14.64
N GLU A 77 13.66 -5.12 -14.83
CA GLU A 77 14.08 -6.01 -15.91
C GLU A 77 13.39 -7.37 -15.82
N LEU A 78 13.27 -7.94 -14.63
CA LEU A 78 12.67 -9.27 -14.41
C LEU A 78 11.15 -9.30 -14.69
N LEU A 79 10.45 -8.24 -14.32
CA LEU A 79 8.99 -8.15 -14.40
C LEU A 79 8.48 -7.40 -15.63
N GLY A 80 9.36 -6.69 -16.34
CA GLY A 80 8.98 -5.82 -17.46
C GLY A 80 8.16 -4.59 -17.03
N VAL A 81 8.30 -4.16 -15.77
CA VAL A 81 7.62 -2.99 -15.20
C VAL A 81 8.66 -1.91 -14.93
N PRO A 82 8.44 -0.62 -15.25
CA PRO A 82 9.41 0.44 -14.98
C PRO A 82 9.85 0.50 -13.51
N ALA A 83 11.14 0.75 -13.27
CA ALA A 83 11.70 0.85 -11.93
C ALA A 83 11.03 1.98 -11.13
N GLU A 84 10.69 3.09 -11.79
CA GLU A 84 10.02 4.24 -11.19
C GLU A 84 8.63 3.87 -10.66
N GLU A 85 7.92 2.99 -11.37
CA GLU A 85 6.58 2.52 -10.97
C GLU A 85 6.67 1.61 -9.75
N LEU A 86 7.60 0.65 -9.77
CA LEU A 86 7.86 -0.26 -8.64
C LEU A 86 8.23 0.52 -7.36
N GLU A 87 9.13 1.50 -7.49
CA GLU A 87 9.47 2.36 -6.37
C GLU A 87 8.27 3.17 -5.87
N ARG A 88 7.50 3.76 -6.77
CA ARG A 88 6.33 4.58 -6.42
C ARG A 88 5.31 3.76 -5.64
N GLU A 89 5.09 2.52 -6.04
CA GLU A 89 4.15 1.60 -5.40
C GLU A 89 4.63 1.11 -4.04
N ALA A 90 5.93 0.81 -3.92
CA ALA A 90 6.52 0.30 -2.68
C ALA A 90 6.82 1.37 -1.61
N LYS A 91 7.07 2.62 -2.03
CA LYS A 91 7.35 3.77 -1.15
C LYS A 91 6.37 3.92 0.02
N PRO A 92 5.04 3.97 -0.19
CA PRO A 92 4.08 4.15 0.91
C PRO A 92 4.13 3.00 1.93
N VAL A 93 4.25 1.75 1.48
CA VAL A 93 4.33 0.57 2.36
C VAL A 93 5.61 0.60 3.19
N THR A 94 6.73 0.91 2.54
CA THR A 94 8.04 1.01 3.21
C THR A 94 8.05 2.15 4.23
N ALA A 95 7.47 3.30 3.90
CA ALA A 95 7.36 4.43 4.81
C ALA A 95 6.46 4.13 6.02
N ALA A 96 5.33 3.45 5.81
CA ALA A 96 4.44 3.02 6.90
C ALA A 96 5.16 2.07 7.86
N ARG A 97 5.86 1.06 7.32
CA ARG A 97 6.64 0.11 8.12
C ARG A 97 7.79 0.78 8.88
N ALA A 98 8.48 1.73 8.26
CA ALA A 98 9.54 2.49 8.93
C ALA A 98 8.99 3.27 10.14
N LYS A 99 7.81 3.89 10.00
CA LYS A 99 7.15 4.61 11.10
C LYS A 99 6.82 3.67 12.26
N GLU A 100 6.24 2.50 11.99
CA GLU A 100 5.93 1.49 13.02
C GLU A 100 7.18 1.04 13.78
N ILE A 101 8.27 0.79 13.07
CA ILE A 101 9.55 0.41 13.69
C ILE A 101 10.04 1.54 14.61
N ILE A 102 10.05 2.78 14.13
CA ILE A 102 10.47 3.95 14.92
C ILE A 102 9.61 4.09 16.18
N GLU A 103 8.29 3.95 16.07
CA GLU A 103 7.37 4.01 17.20
C GLU A 103 7.62 2.88 18.21
N SER A 104 7.83 1.66 17.73
CA SER A 104 8.18 0.52 18.59
C SER A 104 9.50 0.74 19.34
N LEU A 105 10.48 1.37 18.70
CA LEU A 105 11.77 1.70 19.31
C LEU A 105 11.61 2.81 20.34
N ARG A 106 10.79 3.83 20.08
CA ARG A 106 10.45 4.87 21.07
C ARG A 106 9.76 4.28 22.29
N ALA A 107 8.75 3.43 22.10
CA ALA A 107 8.05 2.76 23.19
C ALA A 107 9.01 1.89 24.05
N ARG A 108 9.99 1.23 23.43
CA ARG A 108 11.03 0.48 24.15
C ARG A 108 12.03 1.38 24.88
N ALA A 109 12.35 2.54 24.32
CA ALA A 109 13.25 3.51 24.94
C ALA A 109 12.59 4.22 26.13
N GLU A 110 11.29 4.48 26.08
CA GLU A 110 10.51 5.09 27.17
C GLU A 110 10.30 4.14 28.36
N ARG A 111 10.40 2.82 28.15
CA ARG A 111 10.29 1.85 29.24
C ARG A 111 11.52 1.98 30.15
N PRO A 112 11.35 2.36 31.44
CA PRO A 112 12.47 2.48 32.35
C PRO A 112 13.18 1.12 32.46
N ARG A 113 14.43 1.06 31.98
CA ARG A 113 15.29 -0.09 32.21
C ARG A 113 15.52 -0.15 33.72
N SER A 114 14.93 -1.13 34.40
CA SER A 114 15.25 -1.36 35.81
C SER A 114 16.74 -1.62 35.88
N ALA A 115 17.50 -0.62 36.34
CA ALA A 115 18.91 -0.76 36.59
C ALA A 115 19.03 -1.81 37.69
N ARG A 116 19.32 -3.05 37.30
CA ARG A 116 19.68 -4.10 38.25
C ARG A 116 20.83 -3.53 39.08
N PRO A 117 20.66 -3.32 40.40
CA PRO A 117 21.68 -2.69 41.20
C PRO A 117 22.92 -3.59 41.13
N ARG A 118 23.97 -3.10 40.46
CA ARG A 118 25.29 -3.71 40.54
C ARG A 118 25.73 -3.53 41.98
N LYS A 119 25.80 -4.64 42.72
CA LYS A 119 26.34 -4.68 44.08
C LYS A 119 27.72 -4.01 44.06
N PRO A 120 27.99 -3.01 44.92
CA PRO A 120 29.33 -2.43 45.02
C PRO A 120 30.32 -3.54 45.38
N ARG A 121 31.34 -3.72 44.54
CA ARG A 121 32.48 -4.58 44.85
C ARG A 121 33.23 -3.94 46.02
N PRO A 122 33.45 -4.63 47.16
CA PRO A 122 34.22 -4.06 48.25
C PRO A 122 35.65 -3.80 47.78
N ALA A 123 36.11 -2.57 48.00
CA ALA A 123 37.46 -2.13 47.74
C ALA A 123 38.40 -2.73 48.80
N GLY A 124 39.36 -3.50 48.34
CA GLY A 124 40.44 -4.05 49.17
C GLY A 124 41.51 -4.63 48.28
N ALA A 125 42.75 -4.19 48.52
CA ALA A 125 44.01 -4.51 47.84
C ALA A 125 44.32 -3.69 46.58
N GLU A 126 45.13 -2.65 46.83
CA GLU A 126 46.02 -1.97 45.91
C GLU A 126 46.85 -2.98 45.08
N THR A 127 47.05 -2.69 43.79
CA THR A 127 48.34 -2.88 43.09
C THR A 127 48.26 -2.34 41.65
N SER A 128 49.10 -1.33 41.39
CA SER A 128 49.71 -0.94 40.11
C SER A 128 48.85 -0.72 38.86
N SER A 129 48.71 0.55 38.48
CA SER A 129 48.61 1.01 37.08
C SER A 129 49.78 0.52 36.22
N PRO A 130 49.58 0.40 34.90
CA PRO A 130 50.48 1.06 33.98
C PRO A 130 49.73 2.08 33.11
N ALA A 131 50.34 3.24 32.96
CA ALA A 131 49.89 4.31 32.10
C ALA A 131 50.37 4.09 30.65
N SER A 132 49.49 4.48 29.72
CA SER A 132 49.75 5.21 28.47
C SER A 132 50.71 4.64 27.41
N GLY A 133 50.20 4.46 26.19
CA GLY A 133 51.04 4.30 25.00
C GLY A 133 50.27 4.00 23.71
N THR A 134 49.76 5.05 23.06
CA THR A 134 49.75 5.33 21.60
C THR A 134 49.21 4.29 20.60
N PRO A 135 48.33 4.69 19.64
CA PRO A 135 47.76 3.77 18.64
C PRO A 135 48.77 3.42 17.55
N ALA A 136 48.83 2.14 17.15
CA ALA A 136 49.64 1.70 16.03
C ALA A 136 48.98 2.05 14.69
N PRO A 137 49.68 2.72 13.75
CA PRO A 137 49.20 2.94 12.39
C PRO A 137 49.47 1.72 11.49
N ILE A 138 48.50 1.44 10.63
CA ILE A 138 48.60 0.52 9.50
C ILE A 138 49.58 1.13 8.49
N VAL A 139 50.65 0.40 8.15
CA VAL A 139 51.50 0.70 6.99
C VAL A 139 51.59 -0.56 6.14
N ALA A 140 51.11 -0.41 4.90
CA ALA A 140 51.35 -1.31 3.78
C ALA A 140 52.67 -0.96 3.09
N ALA A 141 53.46 -1.97 2.73
CA ALA A 141 54.42 -2.07 1.61
C ALA A 141 55.28 -3.31 1.86
N ASP A 142 55.05 -4.41 1.13
CA ASP A 142 55.65 -4.76 -0.16
C ASP A 142 56.83 -5.74 0.02
N SER A 143 56.69 -6.94 -0.52
CA SER A 143 57.78 -7.86 -0.81
C SER A 143 57.42 -8.72 -2.01
N SER A 144 57.67 -8.13 -3.18
CA SER A 144 57.90 -8.80 -4.45
C SER A 144 58.64 -10.14 -4.33
N ARG A 145 58.08 -11.21 -4.92
CA ARG A 145 58.87 -12.27 -5.57
C ARG A 145 58.04 -13.01 -6.61
N ALA A 146 58.46 -12.86 -7.85
CA ALA A 146 58.05 -13.66 -9.00
C ALA A 146 58.38 -15.15 -8.80
N ASP A 147 57.54 -16.04 -9.33
CA ASP A 147 58.04 -17.07 -10.24
C ASP A 147 56.91 -17.65 -11.11
N ALA A 148 57.28 -17.98 -12.34
CA ALA A 148 56.44 -18.56 -13.36
C ALA A 148 56.50 -20.09 -13.32
N ALA A 149 55.39 -20.75 -13.66
CA ALA A 149 55.36 -22.09 -14.24
C ALA A 149 54.04 -22.26 -15.01
#